data_AF-A0A2S9IEA6-F1
#
_entry.id   AF-A0A2S9IEA6-F1
#
_cell.length_a   1.000
_cell.length_b   1.000
_cell.length_c   1.000
_cell.angle_alpha   90.00
_cell.angle_beta   90.00
_cell.angle_gamma   90.00
#
_symmetry.space_group_name_H-M   'P 1'
#
loop_
_entity.id
_entity.type
_entity.pdbx_description
1 polymer ?
#
loop_
_entity_poly.entity_id
_entity_poly.type
_entity_poly.pdbx_seq_one_letter_code
_entity_poly.pdbx_strand_id
1 'polypeptide(L)'
;MTTIDIAQREAALKRIVTEAGDTALRFFHSRKAGEYELKGHQDILTEADTFVEAMILRAIGDAFPDDMILGEESASQPASAESLWVVDPIDGTANFARGIAHFCVCIAWVHQGVTELGAIYNPSSQELYLARRGHYALKNDRPLRCTAVSDTQRAAVELGWSARHGQRRYLEVMSSILNLGTSVRRGGSGALALAWVAEGRTDGYVEIHMNAWDCLAGMLLVREAGGRIGIAPQTAEGIFNGLPVLAVAPGIASELSRAAGIPLAEEPQATDYHASGSEAALVAGTAVNDGESGAAPESAITQATDAVQPAVPHYPRPPVSLIVEDFPGWGMDIYIGGSAGVSDAALLAEHDIGVVINCAVNLDIDWVNTPETGAAAHLLSHGAGPVRYYKLGLIDGDGNAPEMLHAGYQLMRSALLQQIPDKASYRNRRRGNILVNCRGGRSRSVALVALFMHLECPERFPTLDAAIALIRDRRQLHPDEWFEAPKPSLTRLAEQAIARERAIAATEQRNER
;
A
#
# COMPACT_ATOMS: atom_id res chain seq x y z
N MET A 1 -30.29 -0.14 27.50
CA MET A 1 -28.89 0.19 27.20
C MET A 1 -28.04 -0.83 27.92
N THR A 2 -27.61 -1.87 27.20
CA THR A 2 -26.66 -2.86 27.69
C THR A 2 -25.37 -2.11 28.01
N THR A 3 -24.96 -2.10 29.27
CA THR A 3 -23.69 -1.49 29.67
C THR A 3 -22.57 -2.28 29.00
N ILE A 4 -21.77 -1.62 28.15
CA ILE A 4 -20.69 -2.27 27.43
C ILE A 4 -19.60 -2.65 28.44
N ASP A 5 -19.44 -3.95 28.68
CA ASP A 5 -18.42 -4.46 29.57
C ASP A 5 -17.06 -4.52 28.84
N ILE A 6 -16.32 -3.42 28.95
CA ILE A 6 -14.96 -3.30 28.39
C ILE A 6 -13.98 -4.24 29.11
N ALA A 7 -14.19 -4.55 30.40
CA ALA A 7 -13.30 -5.40 31.17
C ALA A 7 -13.44 -6.87 30.73
N GLN A 8 -14.65 -7.31 30.44
CA GLN A 8 -14.89 -8.63 29.85
C GLN A 8 -14.21 -8.77 28.47
N ARG A 9 -14.31 -7.73 27.63
CA ARG A 9 -13.65 -7.70 26.31
C ARG A 9 -12.13 -7.69 26.42
N GLU A 10 -11.58 -6.93 27.36
CA GLU A 10 -10.14 -6.89 27.64
C GLU A 10 -9.61 -8.27 28.11
N ALA A 11 -10.33 -8.93 29.03
CA ALA A 11 -9.97 -10.27 29.48
C ALA A 11 -10.03 -11.31 28.34
N ALA A 12 -11.05 -11.23 27.49
CA ALA A 12 -11.18 -12.07 26.31
C ALA A 12 -10.05 -11.80 25.30
N LEU A 13 -9.74 -10.52 25.02
CA LEU A 13 -8.66 -10.10 24.14
C LEU A 13 -7.32 -10.70 24.59
N LYS A 14 -6.95 -10.54 25.87
CA LYS A 14 -5.70 -11.08 26.43
C LYS A 14 -5.60 -12.60 26.26
N ARG A 15 -6.70 -13.32 26.50
CA ARG A 15 -6.74 -14.79 26.33
C ARG A 15 -6.62 -15.19 24.85
N ILE A 16 -7.45 -14.62 24.00
CA ILE A 16 -7.55 -14.98 22.57
C ILE A 16 -6.24 -14.70 21.84
N VAL A 17 -5.63 -13.52 22.04
CA VAL A 17 -4.37 -13.16 21.37
C VAL A 17 -3.22 -14.09 21.77
N THR A 18 -3.20 -14.54 23.02
CA THR A 18 -2.16 -15.46 23.53
C THR A 18 -2.35 -16.87 22.97
N GLU A 19 -3.57 -17.41 23.04
CA GLU A 19 -3.92 -18.73 22.49
C GLU A 19 -3.66 -18.80 20.97
N ALA A 20 -3.99 -17.73 20.25
CA ALA A 20 -3.72 -17.57 18.82
C ALA A 20 -2.22 -17.54 18.53
N GLY A 21 -1.43 -16.75 19.27
CA GLY A 21 0.01 -16.67 19.05
C GLY A 21 0.75 -17.96 19.39
N ASP A 22 0.35 -18.65 20.47
CA ASP A 22 0.88 -19.99 20.79
C ASP A 22 0.58 -20.99 19.66
N THR A 23 -0.57 -20.85 19.01
CA THR A 23 -0.95 -21.65 17.84
C THR A 23 -0.11 -21.30 16.62
N ALA A 24 0.04 -20.02 16.30
CA ALA A 24 0.91 -19.54 15.22
C ALA A 24 2.36 -20.02 15.43
N LEU A 25 2.87 -20.02 16.66
CA LEU A 25 4.22 -20.50 16.98
C LEU A 25 4.38 -22.01 16.72
N ARG A 26 3.36 -22.84 16.99
CA ARG A 26 3.39 -24.26 16.63
C ARG A 26 3.50 -24.46 15.13
N PHE A 27 2.71 -23.72 14.35
CA PHE A 27 2.83 -23.72 12.88
C PHE A 27 4.20 -23.23 12.42
N PHE A 28 4.75 -22.19 13.05
CA PHE A 28 6.07 -21.66 12.74
C PHE A 28 7.18 -22.71 12.91
N HIS A 29 7.08 -23.53 13.97
CA HIS A 29 8.03 -24.59 14.27
C HIS A 29 7.84 -25.85 13.42
N SER A 30 6.63 -26.11 12.88
CA SER A 30 6.38 -27.25 12.00
C SER A 30 6.85 -27.05 10.56
N ARG A 31 7.31 -25.83 10.21
CA ARG A 31 7.83 -25.52 8.87
C ARG A 31 9.15 -26.25 8.60
N LYS A 32 9.37 -26.62 7.34
CA LYS A 32 10.65 -27.20 6.90
C LYS A 32 11.52 -26.14 6.21
N ALA A 33 12.81 -26.13 6.52
CA ALA A 33 13.76 -25.21 5.93
C ALA A 33 13.86 -25.42 4.40
N GLY A 34 13.76 -24.35 3.62
CA GLY A 34 13.85 -24.39 2.15
C GLY A 34 12.54 -24.66 1.41
N GLU A 35 11.48 -25.11 2.10
CA GLU A 35 10.12 -25.19 1.53
C GLU A 35 9.44 -23.83 1.68
N TYR A 36 9.75 -22.90 0.76
CA TYR A 36 9.24 -21.53 0.76
C TYR A 36 8.54 -21.21 -0.56
N GLU A 37 7.23 -20.99 -0.52
CA GLU A 37 6.49 -20.41 -1.64
C GLU A 37 5.72 -19.16 -1.18
N LEU A 38 6.00 -18.04 -1.84
CA LEU A 38 5.17 -16.83 -1.74
C LEU A 38 3.98 -16.98 -2.68
N LYS A 39 2.80 -17.16 -2.09
CA LYS A 39 1.46 -17.17 -2.72
C LYS A 39 1.48 -17.49 -4.23
N GLY A 40 1.57 -18.79 -4.52
CA GLY A 40 1.43 -19.39 -5.84
C GLY A 40 0.99 -20.86 -5.77
N HIS A 41 -0.12 -21.13 -5.07
CA HIS A 41 -0.72 -22.46 -4.79
C HIS A 41 0.02 -23.39 -3.78
N GLN A 42 -0.36 -23.26 -2.49
CA GLN A 42 -0.19 -24.15 -1.32
C GLN A 42 1.26 -24.37 -0.78
N ASP A 43 1.58 -24.42 0.54
CA ASP A 43 0.97 -25.37 1.51
C ASP A 43 1.11 -25.06 3.03
N ILE A 44 1.71 -23.96 3.53
CA ILE A 44 1.82 -23.73 5.02
C ILE A 44 1.38 -22.34 5.48
N LEU A 45 1.77 -21.29 4.78
CA LEU A 45 1.44 -19.92 5.18
C LEU A 45 -0.07 -19.68 5.18
N THR A 46 -0.73 -20.10 4.10
CA THR A 46 -2.18 -20.00 3.97
C THR A 46 -2.90 -20.87 5.00
N GLU A 47 -2.35 -22.02 5.39
CA GLU A 47 -2.96 -22.89 6.41
C GLU A 47 -2.85 -22.28 7.81
N ALA A 48 -1.67 -21.77 8.18
CA ALA A 48 -1.44 -21.13 9.46
C ALA A 48 -2.32 -19.89 9.64
N ASP A 49 -2.32 -18.97 8.67
CA ASP A 49 -3.17 -17.77 8.71
C ASP A 49 -4.65 -18.14 8.82
N THR A 50 -5.14 -19.04 7.94
CA THR A 50 -6.55 -19.45 7.92
C THR A 50 -6.96 -20.10 9.24
N PHE A 51 -6.12 -20.98 9.80
CA PHE A 51 -6.42 -21.68 11.04
C PHE A 51 -6.45 -20.74 12.25
N VAL A 52 -5.45 -19.86 12.34
CA VAL A 52 -5.35 -18.88 13.44
C VAL A 52 -6.49 -17.87 13.32
N GLU A 53 -6.82 -17.38 12.13
CA GLU A 53 -7.96 -16.49 11.92
C GLU A 53 -9.26 -17.18 12.36
N ALA A 54 -9.54 -18.39 11.88
CA ALA A 54 -10.76 -19.13 12.23
C ALA A 54 -10.89 -19.37 13.74
N MET A 55 -9.77 -19.63 14.44
CA MET A 55 -9.73 -19.73 15.90
C MET A 55 -10.13 -18.42 16.58
N ILE A 56 -9.55 -17.30 16.14
CA ILE A 56 -9.85 -15.97 16.70
C ILE A 56 -11.31 -15.60 16.44
N LEU A 57 -11.78 -15.72 15.20
CA LEU A 57 -13.15 -15.37 14.80
C LEU A 57 -14.18 -16.16 15.60
N ARG A 58 -13.97 -17.47 15.77
CA ARG A 58 -14.85 -18.33 16.58
C ARG A 58 -14.84 -17.91 18.04
N ALA A 59 -13.67 -17.69 18.63
CA ALA A 59 -13.57 -17.33 20.04
C ALA A 59 -14.23 -15.98 20.36
N ILE A 60 -14.13 -15.01 19.44
CA ILE A 60 -14.80 -13.71 19.55
C ILE A 60 -16.31 -13.88 19.34
N GLY A 61 -16.74 -14.59 18.29
CA GLY A 61 -18.16 -14.79 17.99
C GLY A 61 -18.92 -15.57 19.08
N ASP A 62 -18.28 -16.54 19.71
CA ASP A 62 -18.84 -17.28 20.84
C ASP A 62 -18.96 -16.41 22.11
N ALA A 63 -18.02 -15.48 22.34
CA ALA A 63 -18.01 -14.62 23.52
C ALA A 63 -18.86 -13.34 23.37
N PHE A 64 -18.92 -12.79 22.15
CA PHE A 64 -19.54 -11.50 21.82
C PHE A 64 -20.33 -11.60 20.50
N PRO A 65 -21.46 -12.33 20.48
CA PRO A 65 -22.20 -12.61 19.24
C PRO A 65 -22.79 -11.36 18.56
N ASP A 66 -22.92 -10.25 19.29
CA ASP A 66 -23.42 -8.97 18.77
C ASP A 66 -22.30 -8.08 18.21
N ASP A 67 -21.03 -8.38 18.46
CA ASP A 67 -19.90 -7.60 17.96
C ASP A 67 -19.56 -8.04 16.52
N MET A 68 -19.25 -7.08 15.65
CA MET A 68 -18.75 -7.39 14.31
C MET A 68 -17.25 -7.71 14.35
N ILE A 69 -16.79 -8.46 13.34
CA ILE A 69 -15.38 -8.82 13.21
C ILE A 69 -14.90 -8.51 11.79
N LEU A 70 -13.74 -7.89 11.69
CA LEU A 70 -12.99 -7.62 10.46
C LEU A 70 -11.62 -8.32 10.58
N GLY A 71 -11.43 -9.40 9.84
CA GLY A 71 -10.16 -10.11 9.71
C GLY A 71 -9.47 -9.81 8.37
N GLU A 72 -8.15 -9.99 8.30
CA GLU A 72 -7.33 -9.80 7.09
C GLU A 72 -7.79 -10.70 5.93
N GLU A 73 -8.03 -11.99 6.18
CA GLU A 73 -8.30 -12.98 5.13
C GLU A 73 -9.81 -13.13 4.86
N SER A 74 -10.65 -12.68 5.80
CA SER A 74 -12.12 -12.68 5.71
C SER A 74 -12.74 -11.30 5.40
N ALA A 75 -11.95 -10.33 4.95
CA ALA A 75 -12.35 -8.93 4.81
C ALA A 75 -13.50 -8.72 3.79
N SER A 76 -14.66 -8.29 4.31
CA SER A 76 -15.74 -7.66 3.55
C SER A 76 -16.01 -6.28 4.15
N GLN A 77 -16.45 -5.31 3.33
CA GLN A 77 -16.66 -3.94 3.80
C GLN A 77 -17.65 -3.95 4.99
N PRO A 78 -17.21 -3.60 6.21
CA PRO A 78 -18.10 -3.68 7.36
C PRO A 78 -19.18 -2.61 7.23
N ALA A 79 -20.44 -2.98 7.50
CA ALA A 79 -21.47 -1.99 7.82
C ALA A 79 -21.00 -1.16 9.02
N SER A 80 -21.55 0.05 9.20
CA SER A 80 -21.26 0.86 10.39
C SER A 80 -21.55 0.05 11.65
N ALA A 81 -20.49 -0.44 12.30
CA ALA A 81 -20.56 -1.28 13.49
C ALA A 81 -20.34 -0.43 14.73
N GLU A 82 -21.20 -0.58 15.73
CA GLU A 82 -20.97 0.05 17.03
C GLU A 82 -19.81 -0.62 17.78
N SER A 83 -19.65 -1.93 17.66
CA SER A 83 -18.56 -2.72 18.24
C SER A 83 -17.91 -3.57 17.15
N LEU A 84 -16.61 -3.39 16.94
CA LEU A 84 -15.85 -4.03 15.87
C LEU A 84 -14.51 -4.56 16.38
N TRP A 85 -14.29 -5.85 16.23
CA TRP A 85 -12.98 -6.47 16.39
C TRP A 85 -12.22 -6.41 15.07
N VAL A 86 -10.98 -5.95 15.11
CA VAL A 86 -10.10 -5.84 13.94
C VAL A 86 -8.90 -6.73 14.17
N VAL A 87 -8.68 -7.71 13.29
CA VAL A 87 -7.80 -8.86 13.54
C VAL A 87 -6.81 -9.06 12.40
N ASP A 88 -5.53 -9.14 12.75
CA ASP A 88 -4.47 -9.73 11.94
C ASP A 88 -4.00 -11.02 12.63
N PRO A 89 -4.24 -12.20 12.03
CA PRO A 89 -3.87 -13.47 12.62
C PRO A 89 -2.35 -13.67 12.67
N ILE A 90 -1.58 -13.16 11.70
CA ILE A 90 -0.11 -13.27 11.63
C ILE A 90 0.48 -12.04 10.89
N ASP A 91 0.73 -10.95 11.63
CA ASP A 91 1.51 -9.82 11.12
C ASP A 91 2.97 -10.24 11.00
N GLY A 92 3.60 -9.88 9.87
CA GLY A 92 4.93 -10.35 9.52
C GLY A 92 4.92 -11.71 8.80
N THR A 93 3.84 -12.02 8.09
CA THR A 93 3.65 -13.20 7.23
C THR A 93 4.89 -13.52 6.36
N ALA A 94 5.56 -12.49 5.81
CA ALA A 94 6.77 -12.64 5.00
C ALA A 94 7.98 -13.16 5.81
N ASN A 95 8.10 -12.76 7.08
CA ASN A 95 9.09 -13.25 8.03
C ASN A 95 8.71 -14.65 8.52
N PHE A 96 7.44 -14.84 8.89
CA PHE A 96 6.88 -16.11 9.28
C PHE A 96 7.17 -17.18 8.23
N ALA A 97 6.93 -16.91 6.95
CA ALA A 97 7.19 -17.84 5.86
C ALA A 97 8.69 -18.05 5.59
N ARG A 98 9.58 -17.13 5.96
CA ARG A 98 11.03 -17.31 5.84
C ARG A 98 11.70 -17.96 7.05
N GLY A 99 10.98 -18.14 8.16
CA GLY A 99 11.55 -18.66 9.40
C GLY A 99 12.27 -17.62 10.23
N ILE A 100 11.97 -16.35 9.96
CA ILE A 100 12.44 -15.23 10.76
C ILE A 100 11.43 -15.07 11.89
N ALA A 101 11.88 -15.29 13.13
CA ALA A 101 11.06 -15.25 14.35
C ALA A 101 10.71 -13.80 14.76
N HIS A 102 10.14 -13.05 13.81
CA HIS A 102 9.70 -11.66 13.94
C HIS A 102 8.34 -11.51 13.27
N PHE A 103 7.32 -11.99 13.98
CA PHE A 103 5.91 -11.98 13.62
C PHE A 103 5.06 -11.92 14.89
N CYS A 104 3.78 -11.57 14.79
CA CYS A 104 2.89 -11.48 15.93
C CYS A 104 1.43 -11.69 15.56
N VAL A 105 0.57 -11.84 16.57
CA VAL A 105 -0.89 -11.71 16.42
C VAL A 105 -1.27 -10.31 16.85
N CYS A 106 -2.08 -9.60 16.07
CA CYS A 106 -2.52 -8.23 16.36
C CYS A 106 -4.05 -8.16 16.37
N ILE A 107 -4.62 -7.69 17.49
CA ILE A 107 -6.07 -7.58 17.65
C ILE A 107 -6.40 -6.22 18.29
N ALA A 108 -7.33 -5.49 17.68
CA ALA A 108 -7.91 -4.28 18.23
C ALA A 108 -9.42 -4.43 18.42
N TRP A 109 -9.97 -3.74 19.40
CA TRP A 109 -11.41 -3.56 19.53
C TRP A 109 -11.77 -2.08 19.43
N VAL A 110 -12.65 -1.79 18.49
CA VAL A 110 -13.12 -0.46 18.12
C VAL A 110 -14.57 -0.33 18.55
N HIS A 111 -14.86 0.71 19.32
CA HIS A 111 -16.21 1.04 19.75
C HIS A 111 -16.58 2.44 19.27
N GLN A 112 -17.70 2.58 18.56
CA GLN A 112 -18.17 3.84 17.98
C GLN A 112 -17.08 4.57 17.16
N GLY A 113 -16.32 3.81 16.36
CA GLY A 113 -15.23 4.34 15.54
C GLY A 113 -13.95 4.68 16.31
N VAL A 114 -13.88 4.36 17.60
CA VAL A 114 -12.73 4.65 18.46
C VAL A 114 -12.06 3.35 18.92
N THR A 115 -10.75 3.21 18.69
CA THR A 115 -9.98 2.09 19.26
C THR A 115 -9.89 2.23 20.78
N GLU A 116 -10.56 1.32 21.49
CA GLU A 116 -10.65 1.30 22.96
C GLU A 116 -9.66 0.30 23.58
N LEU A 117 -9.48 -0.85 22.93
CA LEU A 117 -8.54 -1.91 23.35
C LEU A 117 -7.64 -2.33 22.20
N GLY A 118 -6.42 -2.75 22.52
CA GLY A 118 -5.48 -3.29 21.55
C GLY A 118 -4.49 -4.24 22.21
N ALA A 119 -4.21 -5.36 21.55
CA ALA A 119 -3.18 -6.29 21.96
C ALA A 119 -2.32 -6.75 20.78
N ILE A 120 -1.02 -6.88 21.03
CA ILE A 120 -0.05 -7.42 20.09
C ILE A 120 0.75 -8.47 20.84
N TYR A 121 0.81 -9.70 20.32
CA TYR A 121 1.55 -10.78 20.96
C TYR A 121 2.61 -11.35 20.04
N ASN A 122 3.89 -11.16 20.38
CA ASN A 122 5.00 -11.88 19.77
C ASN A 122 5.21 -13.21 20.51
N PRO A 123 4.79 -14.36 19.94
CA PRO A 123 4.92 -15.62 20.64
C PRO A 123 6.37 -16.13 20.67
N SER A 124 7.22 -15.70 19.73
CA SER A 124 8.62 -16.13 19.67
C SER A 124 9.44 -15.56 20.83
N SER A 125 9.17 -14.32 21.24
CA SER A 125 9.81 -13.67 22.40
C SER A 125 8.95 -13.66 23.66
N GLN A 126 7.72 -14.19 23.60
CA GLN A 126 6.72 -14.15 24.67
C GLN A 126 6.45 -12.72 25.17
N GLU A 127 6.30 -11.79 24.23
CA GLU A 127 6.03 -10.39 24.52
C GLU A 127 4.58 -10.06 24.20
N LEU A 128 3.76 -9.94 25.25
CA LEU A 128 2.38 -9.50 25.18
C LEU A 128 2.30 -8.00 25.47
N TYR A 129 1.96 -7.23 24.45
CA TYR A 129 1.65 -5.82 24.53
C TYR A 129 0.13 -5.64 24.66
N LEU A 130 -0.32 -4.85 25.61
CA LEU A 130 -1.74 -4.59 25.87
C LEU A 130 -1.96 -3.10 26.12
N ALA A 131 -2.97 -2.52 25.48
CA ALA A 131 -3.37 -1.14 25.72
C ALA A 131 -4.87 -1.01 25.95
N ARG A 132 -5.20 -0.08 26.85
CA ARG A 132 -6.56 0.38 27.11
C ARG A 132 -6.57 1.89 27.06
N ARG A 133 -7.42 2.44 26.20
CA ARG A 133 -7.55 3.88 25.96
C ARG A 133 -7.75 4.66 27.27
N GLY A 134 -6.95 5.69 27.48
CA GLY A 134 -7.04 6.58 28.64
C GLY A 134 -6.59 5.94 29.97
N HIS A 135 -6.01 4.74 29.93
CA HIS A 135 -5.60 4.02 31.12
C HIS A 135 -4.13 3.61 31.08
N TYR A 136 -3.74 2.73 30.16
CA TYR A 136 -2.39 2.16 30.17
C TYR A 136 -1.95 1.61 28.80
N ALA A 137 -0.63 1.50 28.65
CA ALA A 137 0.05 0.58 27.73
C ALA A 137 1.01 -0.28 28.54
N LEU A 138 0.95 -1.60 28.36
CA LEU A 138 1.69 -2.59 29.13
C LEU A 138 2.44 -3.54 28.20
N LYS A 139 3.60 -4.04 28.63
CA LYS A 139 4.22 -5.26 28.12
C LYS A 139 4.41 -6.24 29.27
N ASN A 140 3.82 -7.43 29.15
CA ASN A 140 3.86 -8.47 30.19
C ASN A 140 3.52 -7.88 31.58
N ASP A 141 2.40 -7.15 31.63
CA ASP A 141 1.87 -6.48 32.82
C ASP A 141 2.76 -5.36 33.42
N ARG A 142 3.78 -4.89 32.68
CA ARG A 142 4.62 -3.75 33.06
C ARG A 142 4.35 -2.52 32.19
N PRO A 143 4.26 -1.30 32.74
CA PRO A 143 4.04 -0.08 31.96
C PRO A 143 5.09 0.16 30.87
N LEU A 144 4.62 0.65 29.72
CA LEU A 144 5.43 1.10 28.59
C LEU A 144 5.62 2.61 28.61
N ARG A 145 6.68 3.08 27.94
CA ARG A 145 6.91 4.50 27.71
C ARG A 145 7.76 4.70 26.46
N CYS A 146 7.33 5.59 25.57
CA CYS A 146 8.13 6.00 24.42
C CYS A 146 9.44 6.68 24.88
N THR A 147 10.44 6.70 24.01
CA THR A 147 11.70 7.41 24.28
C THR A 147 11.44 8.92 24.40
N ALA A 148 12.34 9.62 25.11
CA ALA A 148 12.35 11.08 25.20
C ALA A 148 13.34 11.70 24.20
N VAL A 149 13.66 11.01 23.10
CA VAL A 149 14.60 11.53 22.11
C VAL A 149 14.05 12.81 21.49
N SER A 150 14.91 13.82 21.39
CA SER A 150 14.60 15.12 20.81
C SER A 150 15.55 15.54 19.68
N ASP A 151 16.51 14.68 19.34
CA ASP A 151 17.49 14.89 18.28
C ASP A 151 17.33 13.78 17.24
N THR A 152 16.88 14.15 16.05
CA THR A 152 16.65 13.20 14.95
C THR A 152 17.92 12.46 14.55
N GLN A 153 19.11 13.05 14.74
CA GLN A 153 20.38 12.41 14.40
C GLN A 153 20.73 11.21 15.30
N ARG A 154 20.08 11.13 16.46
CA ARG A 154 20.24 10.01 17.41
C ARG A 154 19.10 9.01 17.34
N ALA A 155 18.09 9.29 16.51
CA ALA A 155 16.90 8.48 16.42
C ALA A 155 17.10 7.28 15.49
N ALA A 156 16.45 6.18 15.85
CA ALA A 156 16.21 5.04 14.99
C ALA A 156 14.73 4.97 14.65
N VAL A 157 14.40 4.88 13.37
CA VAL A 157 13.03 4.70 12.92
C VAL A 157 12.93 3.52 11.98
N GLU A 158 11.79 2.86 12.03
CA GLU A 158 11.48 1.79 11.11
C GLU A 158 10.56 2.30 10.00
N LEU A 159 10.89 1.94 8.76
CA LEU A 159 10.11 2.31 7.58
C LEU A 159 9.47 1.04 7.01
N GLY A 160 8.15 0.94 7.19
CA GLY A 160 7.30 -0.12 6.63
C GLY A 160 7.21 -0.04 5.11
N TRP A 161 7.04 -1.21 4.49
CA TRP A 161 6.96 -1.33 3.04
C TRP A 161 5.58 -1.81 2.62
N SER A 162 4.94 -1.00 1.79
CA SER A 162 3.66 -1.33 1.17
C SER A 162 3.75 -1.30 -0.34
N ALA A 163 3.38 -2.41 -0.97
CA ALA A 163 3.29 -2.50 -2.44
C ALA A 163 2.16 -1.63 -3.02
N ARG A 164 1.26 -1.07 -2.19
CA ARG A 164 0.20 -0.16 -2.63
C ARG A 164 0.75 1.20 -3.07
N HIS A 165 1.97 1.53 -2.67
CA HIS A 165 2.68 2.73 -3.08
C HIS A 165 3.83 2.39 -4.03
N GLY A 166 4.13 3.31 -4.95
CA GLY A 166 5.27 3.15 -5.84
C GLY A 166 6.58 3.25 -5.09
N GLN A 167 7.58 2.44 -5.48
CA GLN A 167 8.95 2.45 -4.93
C GLN A 167 9.52 3.86 -4.78
N ARG A 168 9.28 4.75 -5.75
CA ARG A 168 9.74 6.14 -5.69
C ARG A 168 9.25 6.87 -4.42
N ARG A 169 7.98 6.73 -4.05
CA ARG A 169 7.44 7.39 -2.84
C ARG A 169 8.10 6.83 -1.59
N TYR A 170 8.32 5.52 -1.53
CA TYR A 170 9.06 4.88 -0.44
C TYR A 170 10.49 5.42 -0.33
N LEU A 171 11.21 5.51 -1.45
CA LEU A 171 12.58 6.05 -1.49
C LEU A 171 12.64 7.55 -1.17
N GLU A 172 11.65 8.34 -1.59
CA GLU A 172 11.52 9.76 -1.24
C GLU A 172 11.35 9.94 0.27
N VAL A 173 10.46 9.17 0.90
CA VAL A 173 10.25 9.19 2.36
C VAL A 173 11.51 8.72 3.08
N MET A 174 12.11 7.60 2.65
CA MET A 174 13.36 7.09 3.21
C MET A 174 14.48 8.14 3.13
N SER A 175 14.67 8.76 1.97
CA SER A 175 15.67 9.82 1.77
C SER A 175 15.39 11.02 2.67
N SER A 176 14.13 11.43 2.80
CA SER A 176 13.73 12.56 3.65
C SER A 176 14.02 12.29 5.14
N ILE A 177 13.81 11.06 5.59
CA ILE A 177 14.14 10.62 6.96
C ILE A 177 15.66 10.56 7.16
N LEU A 178 16.41 9.99 6.21
CA LEU A 178 17.88 9.93 6.27
C LEU A 178 18.51 11.33 6.29
N ASN A 179 17.92 12.30 5.58
CA ASN A 179 18.37 13.70 5.59
C ASN A 179 18.18 14.40 6.95
N LEU A 180 17.36 13.86 7.86
CA LEU A 180 17.29 14.31 9.25
C LEU A 180 18.45 13.76 10.12
N GLY A 181 19.30 12.89 9.55
CA GLY A 181 20.31 12.12 10.27
C GLY A 181 19.76 10.89 11.00
N THR A 182 18.47 10.60 10.83
CA THR A 182 17.80 9.47 11.47
C THR A 182 18.22 8.15 10.82
N SER A 183 18.57 7.15 11.64
CA SER A 183 18.84 5.80 11.14
C SER A 183 17.54 5.10 10.74
N VAL A 184 17.52 4.47 9.56
CA VAL A 184 16.34 3.76 9.04
C VAL A 184 16.58 2.26 9.06
N ARG A 185 15.61 1.51 9.59
CA ARG A 185 15.58 0.05 9.54
C ARG A 185 14.27 -0.48 8.94
N ARG A 186 14.20 -1.78 8.72
CA ARG A 186 13.01 -2.51 8.27
C ARG A 186 12.98 -3.89 8.91
N GLY A 187 12.01 -4.15 9.78
CA GLY A 187 11.83 -5.41 10.51
C GLY A 187 10.84 -6.35 9.84
N GLY A 188 9.87 -5.83 9.07
CA GLY A 188 8.95 -6.64 8.27
C GLY A 188 7.73 -7.15 9.02
N SER A 189 7.44 -6.60 10.21
CA SER A 189 6.19 -6.75 10.98
C SER A 189 5.81 -5.37 11.50
N GLY A 190 4.74 -4.79 10.97
CA GLY A 190 4.38 -3.41 11.26
C GLY A 190 3.78 -3.25 12.66
N ALA A 191 3.01 -4.23 13.12
CA ALA A 191 2.44 -4.24 14.46
C ALA A 191 3.56 -4.32 15.52
N LEU A 192 4.59 -5.16 15.31
CA LEU A 192 5.76 -5.20 16.20
C LEU A 192 6.56 -3.91 16.17
N ALA A 193 6.71 -3.28 15.00
CA ALA A 193 7.38 -2.00 14.91
C ALA A 193 6.67 -0.93 15.75
N LEU A 194 5.33 -0.87 15.70
CA LEU A 194 4.52 0.00 16.55
C LEU A 194 4.65 -0.32 18.04
N ALA A 195 4.61 -1.60 18.42
CA ALA A 195 4.82 -2.04 19.80
C ALA A 195 6.22 -1.64 20.32
N TRP A 196 7.23 -1.73 19.47
CA TRP A 196 8.61 -1.32 19.78
C TRP A 196 8.76 0.20 19.90
N VAL A 197 7.97 1.00 19.18
CA VAL A 197 7.87 2.45 19.44
C VAL A 197 7.26 2.72 20.81
N ALA A 198 6.17 2.03 21.16
CA ALA A 198 5.52 2.19 22.47
C ALA A 198 6.47 1.81 23.64
N GLU A 199 7.29 0.78 23.46
CA GLU A 199 8.31 0.37 24.43
C GLU A 199 9.54 1.29 24.49
N GLY A 200 9.77 2.09 23.44
CA GLY A 200 10.98 2.88 23.30
C GLY A 200 12.21 2.09 22.82
N ARG A 201 12.00 0.93 22.18
CA ARG A 201 13.03 0.21 21.40
C ARG A 201 13.33 0.89 20.06
N THR A 202 12.35 1.64 19.56
CA THR A 202 12.50 2.54 18.44
C THR A 202 11.93 3.89 18.75
N ASP A 203 12.44 4.90 18.06
CA ASP A 203 11.99 6.27 18.21
C ASP A 203 10.85 6.61 17.25
N GLY A 204 10.62 5.79 16.22
CA GLY A 204 9.45 5.94 15.36
C GLY A 204 9.24 4.80 14.38
N TYR A 205 8.04 4.79 13.83
CA TYR A 205 7.57 3.95 12.74
C TYR A 205 6.84 4.81 11.71
N VAL A 206 7.16 4.59 10.45
CA VAL A 206 6.51 5.24 9.32
C VAL A 206 6.11 4.15 8.34
N GLU A 207 4.87 4.17 7.88
CA GLU A 207 4.46 3.39 6.73
C GLU A 207 3.46 4.18 5.90
N ILE A 208 3.71 4.26 4.59
CA ILE A 208 2.92 5.12 3.70
C ILE A 208 1.50 4.58 3.52
N HIS A 209 1.31 3.26 3.68
CA HIS A 209 0.00 2.63 3.73
C HIS A 209 0.06 1.29 4.45
N MET A 210 -0.82 1.12 5.41
CA MET A 210 -0.94 -0.06 6.26
C MET A 210 -2.42 -0.35 6.47
N ASN A 211 -2.83 -1.61 6.62
CA ASN A 211 -4.24 -1.89 6.93
C ASN A 211 -4.52 -1.61 8.40
N ALA A 212 -5.81 -1.43 8.73
CA ALA A 212 -6.21 -1.17 10.11
C ALA A 212 -5.92 -2.35 11.06
N TRP A 213 -6.04 -3.59 10.58
CA TRP A 213 -5.70 -4.78 11.37
C TRP A 213 -4.22 -4.84 11.75
N ASP A 214 -3.34 -4.36 10.88
CA ASP A 214 -1.91 -4.30 11.17
C ASP A 214 -1.60 -3.20 12.23
N CYS A 215 -2.37 -2.09 12.28
CA CYS A 215 -1.91 -0.86 12.93
C CYS A 215 -2.73 -0.34 14.11
N LEU A 216 -4.04 -0.64 14.21
CA LEU A 216 -4.90 0.03 15.21
C LEU A 216 -4.47 -0.25 16.66
N ALA A 217 -4.13 -1.49 16.98
CA ALA A 217 -3.65 -1.85 18.31
C ALA A 217 -2.31 -1.17 18.63
N GLY A 218 -1.40 -1.13 17.66
CA GLY A 218 -0.08 -0.51 17.80
C GLY A 218 -0.15 1.01 17.95
N MET A 219 -1.02 1.68 17.19
CA MET A 219 -1.24 3.12 17.33
C MET A 219 -1.83 3.47 18.71
N LEU A 220 -2.74 2.65 19.23
CA LEU A 220 -3.25 2.79 20.60
C LEU A 220 -2.12 2.64 21.63
N LEU A 221 -1.31 1.58 21.53
CA LEU A 221 -0.15 1.35 22.40
C LEU A 221 0.78 2.57 22.44
N VAL A 222 1.15 3.11 21.28
CA VAL A 222 2.07 4.27 21.19
C VAL A 222 1.45 5.49 21.85
N ARG A 223 0.16 5.76 21.64
CA ARG A 223 -0.52 6.89 22.26
C ARG A 223 -0.54 6.78 23.78
N GLU A 224 -0.94 5.62 24.31
CA GLU A 224 -1.02 5.41 25.76
C GLU A 224 0.37 5.34 26.43
N ALA A 225 1.42 5.02 25.67
CA ALA A 225 2.82 5.08 26.13
C ALA A 225 3.44 6.50 26.07
N GLY A 226 2.66 7.52 25.71
CA GLY A 226 3.09 8.93 25.64
C GLY A 226 3.78 9.34 24.33
N GLY A 227 3.65 8.51 23.28
CA GLY A 227 4.08 8.84 21.93
C GLY A 227 3.06 9.69 21.15
N ARG A 228 3.46 10.10 19.95
CA ARG A 228 2.61 10.80 18.98
C ARG A 228 2.27 9.88 17.82
N ILE A 229 1.05 9.98 17.31
CA ILE A 229 0.57 9.18 16.19
C ILE A 229 0.00 10.08 15.08
N GLY A 230 -0.05 9.53 13.87
CA GLY A 230 -0.82 10.07 12.76
C GLY A 230 -2.34 9.97 12.98
N ILE A 231 -3.12 10.48 12.03
CA ILE A 231 -4.59 10.47 12.10
C ILE A 231 -5.11 9.03 12.03
N ALA A 232 -5.72 8.55 13.11
CA ALA A 232 -6.40 7.26 13.14
C ALA A 232 -7.76 7.33 12.42
N PRO A 233 -8.22 6.25 11.76
CA PRO A 233 -9.49 6.24 11.05
C PRO A 233 -10.63 6.18 12.07
N GLN A 234 -11.71 6.94 11.82
CA GLN A 234 -12.90 6.96 12.68
C GLN A 234 -14.15 6.40 11.99
N THR A 235 -14.06 6.10 10.69
CA THR A 235 -15.16 5.56 9.89
C THR A 235 -14.86 4.12 9.49
N ALA A 236 -15.92 3.33 9.31
CA ALA A 236 -15.81 1.95 8.81
C ALA A 236 -15.05 1.90 7.46
N GLU A 237 -15.27 2.88 6.58
CA GLU A 237 -14.55 3.03 5.31
C GLU A 237 -13.05 3.30 5.52
N GLY A 238 -12.70 4.18 6.46
CA GLY A 238 -11.29 4.46 6.78
C GLY A 238 -10.57 3.27 7.41
N ILE A 239 -11.27 2.49 8.24
CA ILE A 239 -10.75 1.24 8.80
C ILE A 239 -10.51 0.21 7.68
N PHE A 240 -11.43 0.09 6.72
CA PHE A 240 -11.33 -0.90 5.65
C PHE A 240 -10.25 -0.59 4.60
N ASN A 241 -10.11 0.68 4.20
CA ASN A 241 -9.21 1.04 3.08
C ASN A 241 -7.71 1.10 3.46
N GLY A 242 -7.40 1.04 4.76
CA GLY A 242 -6.06 1.27 5.28
C GLY A 242 -5.64 2.75 5.21
N LEU A 243 -4.49 3.07 5.79
CA LEU A 243 -4.08 4.44 6.05
C LEU A 243 -2.56 4.62 6.08
N PRO A 244 -2.05 5.83 5.82
CA PRO A 244 -0.68 6.17 6.20
C PRO A 244 -0.54 6.15 7.72
N VAL A 245 0.50 5.48 8.21
CA VAL A 245 0.79 5.31 9.63
C VAL A 245 2.06 6.07 9.99
N LEU A 246 1.95 6.86 11.05
CA LEU A 246 3.06 7.51 11.73
C LEU A 246 2.89 7.23 13.21
N ALA A 247 3.94 6.78 13.86
CA ALA A 247 4.03 6.61 15.30
C ALA A 247 5.44 6.99 15.74
N VAL A 248 5.58 7.86 16.73
CA VAL A 248 6.88 8.51 16.96
C VAL A 248 7.01 9.05 18.37
N ALA A 249 8.23 9.05 18.89
CA ALA A 249 8.60 9.71 20.13
C ALA A 249 8.26 11.23 20.05
N PRO A 250 7.75 11.83 21.14
CA PRO A 250 7.20 13.18 21.08
C PRO A 250 8.22 14.25 20.69
N GLY A 251 9.50 14.09 21.06
CA GLY A 251 10.54 15.08 20.82
C GLY A 251 11.00 15.22 19.37
N ILE A 252 10.65 14.29 18.48
CA ILE A 252 11.01 14.32 17.05
C ILE A 252 9.79 14.25 16.12
N ALA A 253 8.57 14.37 16.68
CA ALA A 253 7.33 14.09 15.98
C ALA A 253 7.07 15.02 14.79
N SER A 254 7.38 16.32 14.96
CA SER A 254 7.15 17.34 13.93
C SER A 254 8.05 17.14 12.72
N GLU A 255 9.33 16.89 12.96
CA GLU A 255 10.35 16.63 11.95
C GLU A 255 10.02 15.36 11.18
N LEU A 256 9.70 14.26 11.88
CA LEU A 256 9.40 13.00 11.22
C LEU A 256 8.09 13.06 10.43
N SER A 257 7.06 13.74 10.97
CA SER A 257 5.80 13.99 10.27
C SER A 257 6.01 14.75 8.96
N ARG A 258 6.83 15.80 8.98
CA ARG A 258 7.18 16.58 7.78
C ARG A 258 7.97 15.74 6.77
N ALA A 259 8.94 14.97 7.24
CA ALA A 259 9.77 14.12 6.38
C ALA A 259 8.97 12.98 5.73
N ALA A 260 8.04 12.37 6.47
CA ALA A 260 7.15 11.33 5.94
C ALA A 260 6.02 11.90 5.07
N GLY A 261 5.65 13.16 5.27
CA GLY A 261 4.46 13.77 4.69
C GLY A 261 3.17 13.14 5.22
N ILE A 262 3.16 12.72 6.49
CA ILE A 262 2.01 12.11 7.17
C ILE A 262 1.64 13.04 8.34
N PRO A 263 0.42 13.62 8.36
CA PRO A 263 0.03 14.55 9.41
C PRO A 263 -0.14 13.86 10.77
N LEU A 264 0.27 14.55 11.83
CA LEU A 264 0.00 14.13 13.21
C LEU A 264 -1.48 14.33 13.55
N ALA A 265 -2.02 13.45 14.38
CA ALA A 265 -3.30 13.71 15.04
C ALA A 265 -3.18 14.92 15.98
N GLU A 266 -4.26 15.70 16.05
CA GLU A 266 -4.40 16.77 17.04
C GLU A 266 -4.33 16.18 18.45
N GLU A 267 -3.69 16.91 19.37
CA GLU A 267 -3.74 16.53 20.78
C GLU A 267 -5.18 16.73 21.27
N PRO A 268 -5.79 15.75 21.95
CA PRO A 268 -7.00 16.01 22.68
C PRO A 268 -6.72 17.15 23.66
N GLN A 269 -7.52 18.22 23.60
CA GLN A 269 -7.56 19.17 24.71
C GLN A 269 -7.82 18.35 25.98
N ALA A 270 -7.05 18.60 27.04
CA ALA A 270 -7.28 18.00 28.34
C ALA A 270 -8.67 18.43 28.85
N THR A 271 -9.70 17.70 28.43
CA THR A 271 -11.05 17.83 28.96
C THR A 271 -11.14 16.87 30.14
N ASP A 272 -11.19 17.47 31.33
CA ASP A 272 -11.62 16.94 32.63
C ASP A 272 -11.92 15.43 32.71
N TYR A 273 -10.87 14.61 32.65
CA TYR A 273 -10.94 13.28 33.25
C TYR A 273 -10.67 13.44 34.75
N HIS A 274 -11.75 13.68 35.50
CA HIS A 274 -11.71 13.55 36.96
C HIS A 274 -11.26 12.14 37.32
N ALA A 275 -10.02 12.05 37.79
CA ALA A 275 -9.53 10.93 38.56
C ALA A 275 -10.45 10.72 39.78
N SER A 276 -11.13 9.59 39.82
CA SER A 276 -11.46 8.93 41.08
C SER A 276 -10.33 7.93 41.36
N GLY A 277 -9.74 8.04 42.54
CA GLY A 277 -8.38 7.64 42.84
C GLY A 277 -8.06 6.14 42.76
N SER A 278 -6.78 5.82 42.63
CA SER A 278 -5.97 5.52 43.83
C SER A 278 -4.49 5.67 43.51
N GLU A 279 -3.77 6.38 44.37
CA GLU A 279 -2.31 6.51 44.36
C GLU A 279 -1.67 5.15 44.71
N ALA A 280 -0.82 4.64 43.82
CA ALA A 280 0.12 3.58 44.15
C ALA A 280 1.52 4.20 44.24
N ALA A 281 2.03 4.22 45.47
CA ALA A 281 3.28 4.84 45.89
C ALA A 281 4.52 4.27 45.18
N LEU A 282 5.38 5.20 44.74
CA LEU A 282 6.77 4.97 44.37
C LEU A 282 7.57 4.50 45.59
N VAL A 283 8.19 3.33 45.50
CA VAL A 283 9.28 2.93 46.39
C VAL A 283 10.58 3.04 45.62
N ALA A 284 11.37 4.05 45.97
CA ALA A 284 12.75 4.21 45.54
C ALA A 284 13.62 3.13 46.18
N GLY A 285 14.25 2.30 45.35
CA GLY A 285 15.30 1.35 45.73
C GLY A 285 16.64 1.82 45.20
N THR A 286 17.56 2.00 46.13
CA THR A 286 18.92 2.55 46.01
C THR A 286 19.84 1.82 45.02
N ALA A 287 20.65 2.60 44.32
CA ALA A 287 21.80 2.17 43.53
C ALA A 287 22.87 1.50 44.41
N VAL A 288 23.43 0.40 43.92
CA VAL A 288 24.76 -0.08 44.29
C VAL A 288 25.50 -0.37 42.99
N ASN A 289 26.67 0.23 42.90
CA ASN A 289 27.61 0.22 41.80
C ASN A 289 28.71 -0.77 42.19
N ASP A 290 28.94 -1.81 41.40
CA ASP A 290 30.18 -2.60 41.46
C ASP A 290 30.56 -2.94 40.02
N GLY A 291 31.68 -2.38 39.58
CA GLY A 291 32.34 -2.80 38.35
C GLY A 291 33.27 -3.95 38.64
N GLU A 292 33.47 -4.85 37.68
CA GLU A 292 34.80 -5.24 37.24
C GLU A 292 34.75 -6.05 35.94
N SER A 293 35.85 -5.88 35.22
CA SER A 293 36.21 -6.33 33.88
C SER A 293 36.28 -7.85 33.67
N GLY A 294 35.88 -8.30 32.48
CA GLY A 294 36.24 -9.61 31.94
C GLY A 294 36.19 -9.59 30.41
N ALA A 295 37.34 -9.39 29.77
CA ALA A 295 37.53 -9.46 28.33
C ALA A 295 37.88 -10.90 27.89
N ALA A 296 37.30 -11.36 26.77
CA ALA A 296 37.88 -12.22 25.72
C ALA A 296 36.77 -12.85 24.84
N PRO A 297 37.06 -13.31 23.61
CA PRO A 297 37.87 -12.70 22.55
C PRO A 297 37.11 -12.59 21.21
N GLU A 298 37.63 -11.75 20.32
CA GLU A 298 37.22 -11.64 18.92
C GLU A 298 37.44 -12.95 18.16
N SER A 299 36.39 -13.49 17.54
CA SER A 299 36.50 -14.49 16.47
C SER A 299 36.26 -13.81 15.13
N ALA A 300 37.31 -13.77 14.31
CA ALA A 300 37.30 -13.29 12.94
C ALA A 300 36.23 -14.02 12.11
N ILE A 301 35.23 -13.27 11.63
CA ILE A 301 34.30 -13.73 10.59
C ILE A 301 34.87 -13.26 9.25
N THR A 302 35.38 -14.22 8.51
CA THR A 302 35.80 -14.14 7.11
C THR A 302 34.67 -13.54 6.28
N GLN A 303 34.96 -12.47 5.54
CA GLN A 303 34.04 -11.86 4.57
C GLN A 303 33.65 -12.89 3.51
N ALA A 304 32.42 -13.38 3.56
CA ALA A 304 31.75 -14.00 2.43
C ALA A 304 31.12 -12.89 1.60
N THR A 305 31.73 -12.60 0.45
CA THR A 305 31.15 -11.75 -0.59
C THR A 305 30.01 -12.48 -1.27
N ASP A 306 28.77 -12.22 -0.84
CA ASP A 306 27.57 -12.65 -1.58
C ASP A 306 27.14 -11.56 -2.57
N ALA A 307 27.03 -11.98 -3.83
CA ALA A 307 26.77 -11.13 -4.97
C ALA A 307 25.41 -10.45 -4.89
N VAL A 308 25.44 -9.11 -4.91
CA VAL A 308 24.33 -8.21 -5.18
C VAL A 308 23.62 -8.67 -6.46
N GLN A 309 22.34 -9.05 -6.41
CA GLN A 309 21.53 -9.03 -7.64
C GLN A 309 21.44 -7.57 -8.09
N PRO A 310 21.92 -7.25 -9.31
CA PRO A 310 22.03 -5.86 -9.73
C PRO A 310 20.65 -5.21 -9.76
N ALA A 311 20.53 -4.02 -9.17
CA ALA A 311 19.40 -3.16 -9.39
C ALA A 311 19.21 -2.98 -10.90
N VAL A 312 18.01 -3.25 -11.43
CA VAL A 312 17.73 -3.02 -12.86
C VAL A 312 18.06 -1.56 -13.16
N PRO A 313 19.04 -1.29 -14.04
CA PRO A 313 19.53 0.07 -14.22
C PRO A 313 18.41 0.98 -14.73
N HIS A 314 18.36 2.21 -14.26
CA HIS A 314 17.40 3.18 -14.77
C HIS A 314 17.93 3.76 -16.08
N TYR A 315 17.37 3.32 -17.21
CA TYR A 315 17.75 3.84 -18.52
C TYR A 315 16.99 5.13 -18.85
N PRO A 316 17.69 6.26 -19.09
CA PRO A 316 17.05 7.49 -19.54
C PRO A 316 16.37 7.24 -20.89
N ARG A 317 15.19 7.81 -21.09
CA ARG A 317 14.43 7.71 -22.33
C ARG A 317 13.59 8.96 -22.56
N PRO A 318 13.18 9.26 -23.80
CA PRO A 318 12.32 10.40 -24.08
C PRO A 318 11.04 10.37 -23.24
N PRO A 319 10.56 11.53 -22.75
CA PRO A 319 9.34 11.62 -21.94
C PRO A 319 8.10 11.13 -22.70
N VAL A 320 8.09 11.33 -24.01
CA VAL A 320 7.14 10.78 -25.00
C VAL A 320 7.95 10.23 -26.18
N SER A 321 7.55 9.10 -26.75
CA SER A 321 8.15 8.57 -27.99
C SER A 321 7.10 8.29 -29.04
N LEU A 322 7.41 8.65 -30.28
CA LEU A 322 6.68 8.24 -31.48
C LEU A 322 6.85 6.74 -31.71
N ILE A 323 5.75 6.00 -31.69
CA ILE A 323 5.72 4.55 -31.91
C ILE A 323 5.45 4.25 -33.37
N VAL A 324 4.40 4.84 -33.93
CA VAL A 324 4.05 4.70 -35.34
C VAL A 324 3.66 6.05 -35.88
N GLU A 325 4.32 6.45 -36.95
CA GLU A 325 3.95 7.60 -37.77
C GLU A 325 2.86 7.17 -38.76
N ASP A 326 1.88 8.05 -38.98
CA ASP A 326 0.76 7.85 -39.91
C ASP A 326 0.18 6.42 -39.84
N PHE A 327 -0.38 6.07 -38.68
CA PHE A 327 -0.91 4.75 -38.41
C PHE A 327 -2.00 4.39 -39.45
N PRO A 328 -1.81 3.30 -40.22
CA PRO A 328 -2.64 2.98 -41.37
C PRO A 328 -4.13 2.90 -41.02
N GLY A 329 -4.97 3.53 -41.84
CA GLY A 329 -6.44 3.54 -41.66
C GLY A 329 -6.95 4.56 -40.64
N TRP A 330 -6.06 5.20 -39.87
CA TRP A 330 -6.45 6.14 -38.81
C TRP A 330 -5.97 7.57 -39.05
N GLY A 331 -4.88 7.77 -39.81
CA GLY A 331 -4.36 9.09 -40.18
C GLY A 331 -3.90 9.90 -38.97
N MET A 332 -3.13 9.27 -38.09
CA MET A 332 -2.59 9.86 -36.87
C MET A 332 -1.25 9.20 -36.52
N ASP A 333 -0.48 9.87 -35.68
CA ASP A 333 0.66 9.25 -35.03
C ASP A 333 0.26 8.65 -33.68
N ILE A 334 0.85 7.50 -33.34
CA ILE A 334 0.73 6.88 -32.02
C ILE A 334 1.97 7.20 -31.20
N TYR A 335 1.76 7.79 -30.02
CA TYR A 335 2.79 8.05 -29.04
C TYR A 335 2.56 7.23 -27.77
N ILE A 336 3.66 6.86 -27.10
CA ILE A 336 3.66 6.35 -25.72
C ILE A 336 4.53 7.24 -24.85
N GLY A 337 4.04 7.56 -23.65
CA GLY A 337 4.75 8.44 -22.71
C GLY A 337 4.64 8.02 -21.25
N GLY A 338 5.53 8.58 -20.44
CA GLY A 338 5.51 8.49 -18.97
C GLY A 338 4.75 9.66 -18.34
N SER A 339 4.74 9.72 -17.00
CA SER A 339 4.08 10.82 -16.27
C SER A 339 4.65 12.20 -16.61
N ALA A 340 5.96 12.32 -16.78
CA ALA A 340 6.60 13.59 -17.15
C ALA A 340 6.16 14.07 -18.54
N GLY A 341 6.05 13.16 -19.52
CA GLY A 341 5.67 13.51 -20.87
C GLY A 341 4.20 13.87 -21.01
N VAL A 342 3.31 13.12 -20.36
CA VAL A 342 1.88 13.48 -20.38
C VAL A 342 1.64 14.79 -19.65
N SER A 343 2.36 15.14 -18.58
CA SER A 343 2.10 16.38 -17.84
C SER A 343 2.60 17.65 -18.55
N ASP A 344 3.33 17.55 -19.67
CA ASP A 344 3.91 18.69 -20.37
C ASP A 344 3.03 19.14 -21.54
N ALA A 345 2.22 20.17 -21.30
CA ALA A 345 1.30 20.69 -22.31
C ALA A 345 2.01 21.23 -23.57
N ALA A 346 3.23 21.77 -23.41
CA ALA A 346 3.99 22.31 -24.53
C ALA A 346 4.50 21.17 -25.43
N LEU A 347 5.01 20.10 -24.81
CA LEU A 347 5.41 18.89 -25.52
C LEU A 347 4.23 18.22 -26.24
N LEU A 348 3.05 18.19 -25.62
CA LEU A 348 1.85 17.67 -26.28
C LEU A 348 1.45 18.53 -27.49
N ALA A 349 1.54 19.85 -27.38
CA ALA A 349 1.25 20.76 -28.47
C ALA A 349 2.26 20.62 -29.63
N GLU A 350 3.56 20.46 -29.32
CA GLU A 350 4.63 20.22 -30.29
C GLU A 350 4.36 19.00 -31.17
N HIS A 351 3.87 17.91 -30.58
CA HIS A 351 3.55 16.67 -31.28
C HIS A 351 2.10 16.60 -31.81
N ASP A 352 1.37 17.72 -31.83
CA ASP A 352 -0.05 17.78 -32.20
C ASP A 352 -0.95 16.78 -31.43
N ILE A 353 -0.58 16.40 -30.20
CA ILE A 353 -1.34 15.44 -29.40
C ILE A 353 -2.65 16.09 -28.94
N GLY A 354 -3.78 15.56 -29.39
CA GLY A 354 -5.12 16.02 -29.02
C GLY A 354 -5.92 15.01 -28.21
N VAL A 355 -5.49 13.74 -28.18
CA VAL A 355 -6.11 12.66 -27.39
C VAL A 355 -5.09 12.04 -26.46
N VAL A 356 -5.45 11.92 -25.19
CA VAL A 356 -4.64 11.26 -24.16
C VAL A 356 -5.44 10.14 -23.54
N ILE A 357 -4.88 8.93 -23.52
CA ILE A 357 -5.43 7.79 -22.78
C ILE A 357 -4.47 7.42 -21.66
N ASN A 358 -4.89 7.72 -20.43
CA ASN A 358 -4.16 7.32 -19.24
C ASN A 358 -4.60 5.93 -18.78
N CYS A 359 -3.67 5.00 -18.92
CA CYS A 359 -3.88 3.60 -18.59
C CYS A 359 -3.50 3.26 -17.16
N ALA A 360 -2.99 4.19 -16.34
CA ALA A 360 -2.56 3.89 -14.98
C ALA A 360 -3.66 4.23 -13.96
N VAL A 361 -4.08 3.24 -13.16
CA VAL A 361 -5.08 3.46 -12.10
C VAL A 361 -4.64 4.55 -11.12
N ASN A 362 -3.36 4.54 -10.73
CA ASN A 362 -2.76 5.39 -9.71
C ASN A 362 -2.02 6.62 -10.28
N LEU A 363 -2.54 7.19 -11.36
CA LEU A 363 -1.99 8.40 -11.98
C LEU A 363 -3.15 9.21 -12.53
N ASP A 364 -3.40 10.38 -11.95
CA ASP A 364 -4.33 11.37 -12.49
C ASP A 364 -3.55 12.61 -12.89
N ILE A 365 -3.92 13.18 -14.04
CA ILE A 365 -3.29 14.37 -14.59
C ILE A 365 -4.37 15.44 -14.62
N ASP A 366 -4.16 16.49 -13.84
CA ASP A 366 -5.02 17.67 -13.91
C ASP A 366 -4.67 18.47 -15.17
N TRP A 367 -5.66 18.62 -16.03
CA TRP A 367 -5.57 19.36 -17.28
C TRP A 367 -6.37 20.65 -17.29
N VAL A 368 -7.02 20.99 -16.17
CA VAL A 368 -7.87 22.17 -16.07
C VAL A 368 -7.00 23.42 -16.17
N ASN A 369 -6.98 24.04 -17.35
CA ASN A 369 -6.30 25.32 -17.58
C ASN A 369 -7.26 26.50 -17.69
N THR A 370 -8.55 26.20 -17.90
CA THR A 370 -9.65 27.18 -17.93
C THR A 370 -10.71 26.73 -16.92
N PRO A 371 -10.59 27.13 -15.64
CA PRO A 371 -11.55 26.76 -14.60
C PRO A 371 -12.95 27.31 -14.93
N GLU A 372 -13.99 26.53 -14.63
CA GLU A 372 -15.36 27.04 -14.63
C GLU A 372 -15.58 27.96 -13.43
N THR A 373 -16.28 29.07 -13.65
CA THR A 373 -16.55 30.06 -12.60
C THR A 373 -17.79 29.66 -11.78
N GLY A 374 -17.77 29.94 -10.48
CA GLY A 374 -18.93 29.72 -9.59
C GLY A 374 -19.00 28.34 -8.90
N ALA A 375 -17.92 27.55 -8.92
CA ALA A 375 -17.85 26.31 -8.13
C ALA A 375 -17.86 26.62 -6.62
N ALA A 376 -18.57 25.79 -5.84
CA ALA A 376 -18.60 25.92 -4.39
C ALA A 376 -17.20 25.65 -3.80
N ALA A 377 -16.82 26.38 -2.74
CA ALA A 377 -15.47 26.34 -2.18
C ALA A 377 -14.99 24.95 -1.67
N HIS A 378 -15.91 24.01 -1.44
CA HIS A 378 -15.60 22.64 -1.01
C HIS A 378 -15.38 21.67 -2.19
N LEU A 379 -15.61 22.10 -3.43
CA LEU A 379 -15.39 21.30 -4.63
C LEU A 379 -14.02 21.58 -5.21
N LEU A 380 -13.40 20.54 -5.78
CA LEU A 380 -12.20 20.69 -6.59
C LEU A 380 -12.50 21.58 -7.80
N SER A 381 -11.52 22.39 -8.21
CA SER A 381 -11.63 23.17 -9.45
C SER A 381 -11.77 22.22 -10.65
N HIS A 382 -12.76 22.50 -11.52
CA HIS A 382 -12.99 21.74 -12.74
C HIS A 382 -13.11 22.68 -13.94
N GLY A 383 -12.84 22.18 -15.14
CA GLY A 383 -12.90 22.99 -16.35
C GLY A 383 -12.36 22.26 -17.56
N ALA A 384 -12.04 23.01 -18.62
CA ALA A 384 -11.52 22.44 -19.85
C ALA A 384 -9.99 22.42 -19.85
N GLY A 385 -9.45 21.44 -20.58
CA GLY A 385 -8.02 21.28 -20.82
C GLY A 385 -7.67 21.18 -22.30
N PRO A 386 -6.36 21.18 -22.62
CA PRO A 386 -5.86 21.25 -24.00
C PRO A 386 -6.01 19.94 -24.78
N VAL A 387 -6.34 18.83 -24.11
CA VAL A 387 -6.51 17.50 -24.72
C VAL A 387 -7.85 16.87 -24.35
N ARG A 388 -8.33 15.95 -25.19
CA ARG A 388 -9.42 15.02 -24.83
C ARG A 388 -8.79 13.90 -24.00
N TYR A 389 -9.12 13.87 -22.72
CA TYR A 389 -8.48 12.98 -21.75
C TYR A 389 -9.43 11.83 -21.37
N TYR A 390 -8.93 10.61 -21.50
CA TYR A 390 -9.66 9.39 -21.14
C TYR A 390 -8.85 8.58 -20.13
N LYS A 391 -9.54 7.88 -19.23
CA LYS A 391 -8.94 7.06 -18.18
C LYS A 391 -9.45 5.63 -18.31
N LEU A 392 -8.52 4.68 -18.38
CA LEU A 392 -8.83 3.25 -18.32
C LEU A 392 -8.56 2.66 -16.92
N GLY A 393 -7.47 3.09 -16.29
CA GLY A 393 -7.14 2.70 -14.92
C GLY A 393 -6.69 1.24 -14.73
N LEU A 394 -5.66 0.79 -15.46
CA LEU A 394 -5.05 -0.53 -15.27
C LEU A 394 -4.03 -0.56 -14.12
N ILE A 395 -3.96 -1.71 -13.46
CA ILE A 395 -2.92 -2.12 -12.50
C ILE A 395 -1.71 -2.69 -13.27
N ASP A 396 -0.50 -2.46 -12.78
CA ASP A 396 0.76 -2.93 -13.38
C ASP A 396 1.17 -4.31 -12.82
N GLY A 397 0.36 -5.32 -13.10
CA GLY A 397 0.51 -6.65 -12.53
C GLY A 397 -0.75 -7.49 -12.68
N ASP A 398 -0.91 -8.50 -11.82
CA ASP A 398 -2.14 -9.28 -11.73
C ASP A 398 -3.26 -8.48 -11.04
N GLY A 399 -4.51 -8.93 -11.21
CA GLY A 399 -5.70 -8.32 -10.56
C GLY A 399 -6.54 -7.41 -11.46
N ASN A 400 -6.12 -7.13 -12.69
CA ASN A 400 -7.03 -6.53 -13.68
C ASN A 400 -8.09 -7.54 -14.09
N ALA A 401 -9.36 -7.13 -14.16
CA ALA A 401 -10.40 -7.99 -14.70
C ALA A 401 -10.12 -8.35 -16.17
N PRO A 402 -10.49 -9.56 -16.64
CA PRO A 402 -10.22 -10.00 -18.02
C PRO A 402 -10.71 -9.04 -19.11
N GLU A 403 -11.77 -8.28 -18.83
CA GLU A 403 -12.41 -7.32 -19.75
C GLU A 403 -11.63 -6.02 -19.89
N MET A 404 -10.78 -5.66 -18.92
CA MET A 404 -10.27 -4.29 -18.85
C MET A 404 -9.40 -3.91 -20.04
N LEU A 405 -8.56 -4.81 -20.55
CA LEU A 405 -7.70 -4.46 -21.68
C LEU A 405 -8.47 -4.43 -23.00
N HIS A 406 -9.49 -5.28 -23.15
CA HIS A 406 -10.42 -5.22 -24.28
C HIS A 406 -11.26 -3.93 -24.25
N ALA A 407 -11.75 -3.53 -23.07
CA ALA A 407 -12.40 -2.24 -22.87
C ALA A 407 -11.46 -1.07 -23.19
N GLY A 408 -10.17 -1.19 -22.85
CA GLY A 408 -9.14 -0.24 -23.24
C GLY A 408 -8.97 -0.09 -24.75
N TYR A 409 -8.95 -1.22 -25.46
CA TYR A 409 -8.89 -1.24 -26.91
C TYR A 409 -10.13 -0.55 -27.52
N GLN A 410 -11.33 -0.90 -27.03
CA GLN A 410 -12.57 -0.26 -27.50
C GLN A 410 -12.63 1.23 -27.15
N LEU A 411 -12.13 1.64 -25.99
CA LEU A 411 -11.99 3.05 -25.59
C LEU A 411 -11.06 3.80 -26.55
N MET A 412 -9.92 3.20 -26.91
CA MET A 412 -8.97 3.81 -27.84
C MET A 412 -9.58 4.01 -29.22
N ARG A 413 -10.25 2.99 -29.78
CA ARG A 413 -11.00 3.12 -31.04
C ARG A 413 -12.08 4.19 -30.95
N SER A 414 -12.88 4.14 -29.89
CA SER A 414 -14.01 5.06 -29.70
C SER A 414 -13.55 6.51 -29.58
N ALA A 415 -12.46 6.78 -28.85
CA ALA A 415 -11.89 8.13 -28.70
C ALA A 415 -11.41 8.71 -30.04
N LEU A 416 -10.93 7.86 -30.95
CA LEU A 416 -10.47 8.25 -32.28
C LEU A 416 -11.61 8.39 -33.29
N LEU A 417 -12.66 7.57 -33.18
CA LEU A 417 -13.87 7.64 -34.02
C LEU A 417 -14.87 8.70 -33.55
N GLN A 418 -14.77 9.15 -32.30
CA GLN A 418 -15.72 10.09 -31.70
C GLN A 418 -15.73 11.42 -32.46
N GLN A 419 -16.90 11.76 -33.00
CA GLN A 419 -17.18 13.06 -33.60
C GLN A 419 -17.72 14.02 -32.55
N ILE A 420 -17.03 15.14 -32.36
CA ILE A 420 -17.43 16.17 -31.39
C ILE A 420 -18.26 17.24 -32.11
N PRO A 421 -19.52 17.48 -31.72
CA PRO A 421 -20.37 18.45 -32.39
C PRO A 421 -19.91 19.89 -32.10
N ASP A 422 -20.25 20.81 -33.01
CA ASP A 422 -20.00 22.23 -32.83
C ASP A 422 -20.95 22.83 -31.77
N LYS A 423 -20.56 22.72 -30.49
CA LYS A 423 -21.25 23.32 -29.35
C LYS A 423 -20.26 24.01 -28.41
N ALA A 424 -20.66 25.13 -27.82
CA ALA A 424 -19.81 25.91 -26.92
C ALA A 424 -19.33 25.13 -25.68
N SER A 425 -20.11 24.16 -25.21
CA SER A 425 -19.74 23.29 -24.08
C SER A 425 -18.63 22.30 -24.42
N TYR A 426 -18.42 21.95 -25.70
CA TYR A 426 -17.33 21.10 -26.15
C TYR A 426 -16.17 21.96 -26.64
N ARG A 427 -15.36 22.42 -25.67
CA ARG A 427 -14.25 23.36 -25.92
C ARG A 427 -13.07 22.71 -26.63
N ASN A 428 -12.83 21.41 -26.41
CA ASN A 428 -11.78 20.68 -27.11
C ASN A 428 -12.36 19.69 -28.12
N ARG A 429 -12.17 20.02 -29.41
CA ARG A 429 -12.71 19.28 -30.54
C ARG A 429 -11.63 18.66 -31.42
N ARG A 430 -10.37 19.03 -31.17
CA ARG A 430 -9.24 18.56 -31.99
C ARG A 430 -9.00 17.09 -31.69
N ARG A 431 -8.91 16.27 -32.74
CA ARG A 431 -8.41 14.90 -32.60
C ARG A 431 -6.90 14.89 -32.43
N GLY A 432 -6.18 15.46 -33.39
CA GLY A 432 -4.71 15.43 -33.42
C GLY A 432 -4.17 14.00 -33.35
N ASN A 433 -2.95 13.88 -32.85
CA ASN A 433 -2.29 12.62 -32.53
C ASN A 433 -2.73 12.05 -31.18
N ILE A 434 -2.45 10.77 -30.96
CA ILE A 434 -2.81 10.06 -29.72
C ILE A 434 -1.59 9.75 -28.87
N LEU A 435 -1.70 10.02 -27.57
CA LEU A 435 -0.75 9.59 -26.57
C LEU A 435 -1.41 8.59 -25.62
N VAL A 436 -0.82 7.40 -25.53
CA VAL A 436 -1.18 6.42 -24.50
C VAL A 436 -0.11 6.42 -23.43
N ASN A 437 -0.48 6.79 -22.20
CA ASN A 437 0.48 6.92 -21.11
C ASN A 437 0.19 5.96 -19.96
N CYS A 438 1.24 5.62 -19.24
CA CYS A 438 1.18 5.14 -17.87
C CYS A 438 2.34 5.81 -17.10
N ARG A 439 2.59 5.42 -15.84
CA ARG A 439 3.61 6.12 -15.02
C ARG A 439 5.00 6.13 -15.67
N GLY A 440 5.50 4.97 -16.12
CA GLY A 440 6.79 4.85 -16.80
C GLY A 440 6.72 4.75 -18.33
N GLY A 441 5.50 4.64 -18.89
CA GLY A 441 5.33 4.42 -20.33
C GLY A 441 5.96 3.13 -20.86
N ARG A 442 6.05 2.07 -20.02
CA ARG A 442 6.78 0.83 -20.35
C ARG A 442 5.98 -0.47 -20.29
N SER A 443 4.84 -0.50 -19.59
CA SER A 443 4.08 -1.74 -19.35
C SER A 443 2.63 -1.63 -19.83
N ARG A 444 1.73 -1.07 -19.03
CA ARG A 444 0.29 -0.90 -19.37
C ARG A 444 0.04 -0.21 -20.72
N SER A 445 0.72 0.90 -20.98
CA SER A 445 0.60 1.62 -22.26
C SER A 445 1.15 0.80 -23.43
N VAL A 446 2.20 0.01 -23.20
CA VAL A 446 2.76 -0.90 -24.21
C VAL A 446 1.77 -2.01 -24.53
N ALA A 447 1.17 -2.65 -23.53
CA ALA A 447 0.17 -3.69 -23.73
C ALA A 447 -1.05 -3.18 -24.53
N LEU A 448 -1.59 -2.01 -24.15
CA LEU A 448 -2.75 -1.44 -24.84
C LEU A 448 -2.44 -1.04 -26.29
N VAL A 449 -1.31 -0.35 -26.52
CA VAL A 449 -0.93 0.08 -27.87
C VAL A 449 -0.57 -1.12 -28.75
N ALA A 450 0.13 -2.13 -28.21
CA ALA A 450 0.46 -3.34 -28.95
C ALA A 450 -0.81 -4.09 -29.38
N LEU A 451 -1.78 -4.22 -28.46
CA LEU A 451 -3.09 -4.82 -28.74
C LEU A 451 -3.80 -4.07 -29.87
N PHE A 452 -3.87 -2.74 -29.79
CA PHE A 452 -4.49 -1.90 -30.81
C PHE A 452 -3.80 -2.05 -32.17
N MET A 453 -2.47 -1.97 -32.21
CA MET A 453 -1.68 -2.12 -33.44
C MET A 453 -1.91 -3.48 -34.10
N HIS A 454 -1.91 -4.56 -33.31
CA HIS A 454 -2.12 -5.92 -33.79
C HIS A 454 -3.53 -6.12 -34.35
N LEU A 455 -4.56 -5.62 -33.68
CA LEU A 455 -5.95 -5.79 -34.10
C LEU A 455 -6.32 -4.91 -35.31
N GLU A 456 -5.83 -3.67 -35.35
CA GLU A 456 -6.18 -2.71 -36.40
C GLU A 456 -5.32 -2.83 -37.66
N CYS A 457 -4.08 -3.34 -37.54
CA CYS A 457 -3.18 -3.49 -38.69
C CYS A 457 -2.42 -4.83 -38.64
N PRO A 458 -3.13 -5.98 -38.69
CA PRO A 458 -2.52 -7.31 -38.58
C PRO A 458 -1.52 -7.60 -39.70
N GLU A 459 -1.64 -6.99 -40.88
CA GLU A 459 -0.69 -7.14 -41.99
C GLU A 459 0.71 -6.60 -41.63
N ARG A 460 0.76 -5.50 -40.87
CA ARG A 460 2.01 -4.89 -40.40
C ARG A 460 2.45 -5.48 -39.06
N PHE A 461 1.51 -5.92 -38.24
CA PHE A 461 1.72 -6.47 -36.90
C PHE A 461 1.04 -7.82 -36.77
N PRO A 462 1.58 -8.88 -37.40
CA PRO A 462 0.92 -10.19 -37.50
C PRO A 462 0.75 -10.91 -36.16
N THR A 463 1.53 -10.53 -35.16
CA THR A 463 1.43 -11.04 -33.79
C THR A 463 1.47 -9.90 -32.78
N LEU A 464 0.94 -10.15 -31.59
CA LEU A 464 1.07 -9.23 -30.46
C LEU A 464 2.55 -8.96 -30.14
N ASP A 465 3.40 -9.99 -30.19
CA ASP A 465 4.84 -9.88 -29.95
C ASP A 465 5.55 -8.98 -30.98
N ALA A 466 5.15 -9.03 -32.24
CA ALA A 466 5.69 -8.14 -33.27
C ALA A 466 5.38 -6.66 -32.97
N ALA A 467 4.17 -6.37 -32.49
CA ALA A 467 3.81 -5.03 -32.05
C ALA A 467 4.58 -4.60 -30.79
N ILE A 468 4.70 -5.49 -29.78
CA ILE A 468 5.48 -5.24 -28.56
C ILE A 468 6.94 -4.96 -28.89
N ALA A 469 7.55 -5.74 -29.79
CA ALA A 469 8.94 -5.58 -30.19
C ALA A 469 9.21 -4.20 -30.81
N LEU A 470 8.34 -3.73 -31.72
CA LEU A 470 8.45 -2.38 -32.27
C LEU A 470 8.34 -1.32 -31.17
N ILE A 471 7.38 -1.47 -30.25
CA ILE A 471 7.21 -0.50 -29.16
C ILE A 471 8.44 -0.46 -28.26
N ARG A 472 9.02 -1.62 -27.91
CA ARG A 472 10.25 -1.70 -27.10
C ARG A 472 11.39 -0.92 -27.73
N ASP A 473 11.59 -1.11 -29.04
CA ASP A 473 12.60 -0.39 -29.82
C ASP A 473 12.34 1.13 -29.81
N ARG A 474 11.13 1.56 -30.21
CA ARG A 474 10.77 2.98 -30.30
C ARG A 474 10.75 3.71 -28.96
N ARG A 475 10.41 3.01 -27.87
CA ARG A 475 10.48 3.54 -26.49
C ARG A 475 11.86 3.45 -25.87
N GLN A 476 12.83 2.88 -26.57
CA GLN A 476 14.19 2.66 -26.06
C GLN A 476 14.15 1.88 -24.74
N LEU A 477 13.29 0.85 -24.66
CA LEU A 477 13.20 -0.04 -23.51
C LEU A 477 14.39 -0.98 -23.54
N HIS A 478 15.25 -0.87 -22.54
CA HIS A 478 16.45 -1.68 -22.48
C HIS A 478 16.09 -3.17 -22.37
N PRO A 479 16.84 -4.09 -23.00
CA PRO A 479 16.60 -5.54 -22.90
C PRO A 479 16.43 -6.04 -21.47
N ASP A 480 17.20 -5.49 -20.52
CA ASP A 480 17.10 -5.83 -19.10
C ASP A 480 15.74 -5.48 -18.48
N GLU A 481 14.92 -4.63 -19.11
CA GLU A 481 13.56 -4.29 -18.67
C GLU A 481 12.46 -5.07 -19.42
N TRP A 482 12.81 -5.90 -20.40
CA TRP A 482 11.80 -6.53 -21.29
C TRP A 482 10.87 -7.48 -20.55
N PHE A 483 11.32 -8.08 -19.46
CA PHE A 483 10.49 -8.92 -18.60
C PHE A 483 9.30 -8.17 -17.96
N GLU A 484 9.32 -6.83 -17.93
CA GLU A 484 8.22 -5.99 -17.45
C GLU A 484 7.59 -5.10 -18.53
N ALA A 485 7.96 -5.27 -19.81
CA ALA A 485 7.63 -4.31 -20.85
C ALA A 485 6.94 -4.91 -22.09
N PRO A 486 5.70 -5.39 -22.00
CA PRO A 486 4.82 -5.35 -20.85
C PRO A 486 4.99 -6.55 -19.92
N LYS A 487 4.49 -6.43 -18.69
CA LYS A 487 4.47 -7.56 -17.74
C LYS A 487 3.68 -8.74 -18.30
N PRO A 488 4.05 -10.00 -17.98
CA PRO A 488 3.37 -11.19 -18.49
C PRO A 488 1.86 -11.22 -18.23
N SER A 489 1.41 -10.68 -17.09
CA SER A 489 -0.01 -10.58 -16.76
C SER A 489 -0.79 -9.74 -17.77
N LEU A 490 -0.21 -8.63 -18.26
CA LEU A 490 -0.82 -7.74 -19.24
C LEU A 490 -0.74 -8.33 -20.66
N THR A 491 0.32 -9.07 -20.97
CA THR A 491 0.40 -9.84 -22.23
C THR A 491 -0.73 -10.87 -22.31
N ARG A 492 -0.97 -11.64 -21.24
CA ARG A 492 -2.08 -12.60 -21.17
C ARG A 492 -3.44 -11.93 -21.36
N LEU A 493 -3.65 -10.75 -20.75
CA LEU A 493 -4.89 -9.99 -20.94
C LEU A 493 -5.06 -9.49 -22.37
N ALA A 494 -3.96 -9.14 -23.06
CA ALA A 494 -3.99 -8.75 -24.46
C ALA A 494 -4.36 -9.93 -25.35
N GLU A 495 -3.80 -11.11 -25.10
CA GLU A 495 -4.16 -12.35 -25.80
C GLU A 495 -5.65 -12.70 -25.61
N GLN A 496 -6.16 -12.57 -24.38
CA GLN A 496 -7.59 -12.77 -24.09
C GLN A 496 -8.46 -11.75 -24.82
N ALA A 497 -8.05 -10.48 -24.85
CA ALA A 497 -8.75 -9.42 -25.59
C ALA A 497 -8.78 -9.70 -27.09
N ILE A 498 -7.69 -10.21 -27.68
CA ILE A 498 -7.63 -10.63 -29.09
C ILE A 498 -8.64 -11.75 -29.35
N ALA A 499 -8.68 -12.77 -28.50
CA ALA A 499 -9.61 -13.89 -28.65
C ALA A 499 -11.07 -13.40 -28.60
N ARG A 500 -11.38 -12.48 -27.68
CA ARG A 500 -12.71 -11.85 -27.55
C ARG A 500 -13.09 -11.05 -28.79
N GLU A 501 -12.21 -10.19 -29.28
CA GLU A 501 -12.49 -9.35 -30.44
C GLU A 501 -12.73 -10.20 -31.69
N ARG A 502 -11.93 -11.25 -31.91
CA ARG A 502 -12.14 -12.19 -33.02
C ARG A 502 -13.48 -12.92 -32.92
N ALA A 503 -13.90 -13.30 -31.71
CA ALA A 503 -15.20 -13.94 -31.49
C ALA A 503 -16.37 -12.98 -31.77
N ILE A 504 -16.24 -11.71 -31.39
CA ILE A 504 -17.24 -10.67 -31.69
C ILE A 504 -17.34 -10.47 -33.21
N ALA A 505 -16.22 -10.24 -33.89
CA ALA A 505 -16.19 -10.05 -35.35
C ALA A 505 -16.77 -11.25 -36.12
N ALA A 506 -16.47 -12.48 -35.69
CA ALA A 506 -17.04 -13.69 -36.30
C ALA A 506 -18.56 -13.79 -36.11
N THR A 507 -19.07 -13.32 -34.96
CA THR A 507 -20.51 -13.30 -34.67
C THR A 507 -21.22 -12.24 -35.51
N GLU A 508 -20.65 -11.04 -35.64
CA GLU A 508 -21.17 -9.96 -36.48
C GLU A 508 -21.24 -10.38 -37.95
N GLN A 509 -20.18 -10.97 -38.50
CA GLN A 509 -20.16 -11.50 -39.87
C GLN A 509 -21.20 -12.60 -40.11
N ARG A 510 -21.54 -13.39 -39.08
CA ARG A 510 -22.60 -14.40 -39.17
C ARG A 510 -23.99 -13.78 -39.16
N ASN A 511 -24.18 -12.65 -38.49
CA ASN A 511 -25.46 -11.95 -38.43
C ASN A 511 -25.73 -11.08 -39.67
N GLU A 512 -24.68 -10.68 -40.39
CA GLU A 512 -24.76 -9.94 -41.66
C GLU A 512 -24.98 -10.84 -42.89
N ARG A 513 -24.75 -12.15 -42.77
CA ARG A 513 -25.00 -13.18 -43.79
C ARG A 513 -26.33 -13.87 -43.56
#